data_AF-U6DWW5-F1
#
_entry.id   AF-U6DWW5-F1
#
_cell.length_a   1.000
_cell.length_b   1.000
_cell.length_c   1.000
_cell.angle_alpha   90.00
_cell.angle_beta   90.00
_cell.angle_gamma   90.00
#
_symmetry.space_group_name_H-M   'P 1'
#
loop_
_entity.id
_entity.type
_entity.pdbx_description
1 polymer ?
#
loop_
_entity_poly.entity_id
_entity_poly.type
_entity_poly.pdbx_seq_one_letter_code
_entity_poly.pdbx_strand_id
1 'polypeptide(L)'
;IGDRLDLLCPRARPPGPHSSPNYEFYKLYLVGGAQGRRCEAPPAPNLLLTCDRPDLDLRFTIKFQEYSPNLWGHEFRSHHDYYIIATSDGTREGLESLQGGVCLTRGMKVLLRVGQSPRGGAAPRKPVSV
;
A
#
# COMPACT_ATOMS: atom_id res chain seq x y z
N ILE A 1 11.54 -0.26 11.79
CA ILE A 1 11.36 -1.73 11.88
C ILE A 1 10.66 -1.99 13.20
N GLY A 2 9.58 -2.77 13.20
CA GLY A 2 8.68 -2.96 14.35
C GLY A 2 7.37 -2.16 14.26
N ASP A 3 7.29 -1.21 13.33
CA ASP A 3 6.11 -0.37 13.11
C ASP A 3 4.95 -1.18 12.50
N ARG A 4 3.73 -0.67 12.71
CA ARG A 4 2.50 -1.24 12.16
C ARG A 4 1.79 -0.21 11.31
N LEU A 5 1.27 -0.64 10.17
CA LEU A 5 0.45 0.17 9.27
C LEU A 5 -0.88 -0.54 9.06
N ASP A 6 -1.97 0.14 9.39
CA ASP A 6 -3.32 -0.35 9.16
C ASP A 6 -3.88 0.25 7.88
N LEU A 7 -4.31 -0.63 6.97
CA LEU A 7 -5.11 -0.28 5.81
C LEU A 7 -6.58 -0.52 6.16
N LEU A 8 -7.42 0.49 5.96
CA LEU A 8 -8.82 0.47 6.39
C LEU A 8 -9.73 0.75 5.19
N CYS A 9 -10.76 -0.08 5.05
CA CYS A 9 -11.91 0.17 4.19
C CYS A 9 -13.15 0.27 5.09
N PRO A 10 -13.53 1.50 5.49
CA PRO A 10 -14.64 1.72 6.38
C PRO A 10 -15.96 1.33 5.70
N ARG A 11 -16.90 0.80 6.49
CA ARG A 11 -18.24 0.51 6.02
C ARG A 11 -18.96 1.80 5.60
N ALA A 12 -19.75 1.72 4.55
CA ALA A 12 -20.61 2.83 4.13
C ALA A 12 -21.99 2.80 4.80
N ARG A 13 -22.37 1.67 5.43
CA ARG A 13 -23.72 1.51 6.00
C ARG A 13 -23.71 0.96 7.45
N PRO A 14 -24.25 1.72 8.41
CA PRO A 14 -24.40 3.18 8.43
C PRO A 14 -23.07 3.92 8.20
N PRO A 15 -23.10 5.14 7.63
CA PRO A 15 -21.92 5.95 7.40
C PRO A 15 -21.21 6.27 8.72
N GLY A 16 -19.91 6.02 8.77
CA GLY A 16 -19.04 6.41 9.88
C GLY A 16 -18.36 7.77 9.63
N PRO A 17 -17.57 8.27 10.60
CA PRO A 17 -16.85 9.55 10.45
C PRO A 17 -15.77 9.54 9.35
N HIS A 18 -15.34 8.36 8.89
CA HIS A 18 -14.30 8.18 7.88
C HIS A 18 -14.80 7.54 6.58
N SER A 19 -16.12 7.29 6.44
CA SER A 19 -16.68 6.69 5.23
C SER A 19 -16.94 7.75 4.15
N SER A 20 -16.70 7.39 2.89
CA SER A 20 -17.11 8.19 1.73
C SER A 20 -18.64 8.20 1.57
N PRO A 21 -19.22 9.19 0.85
CA PRO A 21 -20.66 9.26 0.60
C PRO A 21 -21.23 8.01 -0.08
N ASN A 22 -20.46 7.44 -1.01
CA ASN A 22 -20.75 6.18 -1.68
C ASN A 22 -19.61 5.19 -1.39
N TYR A 23 -19.94 3.91 -1.22
CA TYR A 23 -18.92 2.88 -1.07
C TYR A 23 -18.15 2.71 -2.37
N GLU A 24 -16.83 2.78 -2.28
CA GLU A 24 -15.93 2.59 -3.42
C GLU A 24 -15.27 1.20 -3.31
N PHE A 25 -15.29 0.47 -4.42
CA PHE A 25 -14.78 -0.90 -4.49
C PHE A 25 -13.30 -0.88 -4.90
N TYR A 26 -12.43 -1.41 -4.04
CA TYR A 26 -10.98 -1.38 -4.25
C TYR A 26 -10.30 -2.71 -3.92
N LYS A 27 -9.25 -3.02 -4.68
CA LYS A 27 -8.23 -3.98 -4.29
C LYS A 27 -6.90 -3.27 -4.11
N LEU A 28 -6.27 -3.48 -2.96
CA LEU A 28 -4.97 -2.90 -2.62
C LEU A 28 -3.88 -3.95 -2.84
N TYR A 29 -2.87 -3.60 -3.62
CA TYR A 29 -1.75 -4.48 -3.93
C TYR A 29 -0.43 -3.89 -3.44
N LEU A 30 0.45 -4.74 -2.92
CA LEU A 30 1.86 -4.42 -2.71
C LEU A 30 2.64 -4.71 -3.98
N VAL A 31 3.33 -3.71 -4.50
CA VAL A 31 4.15 -3.82 -5.70
C VAL A 31 5.53 -3.22 -5.48
N GLY A 32 6.46 -3.57 -6.36
CA GLY A 32 7.79 -2.95 -6.37
C GLY A 32 7.76 -1.51 -6.88
N GLY A 33 8.87 -0.80 -6.68
CA GLY A 33 9.02 0.61 -7.06
C GLY A 33 8.70 0.92 -8.53
N ALA A 34 9.14 0.07 -9.46
CA ALA A 34 8.93 0.28 -10.90
C ALA A 34 7.45 0.13 -11.29
N GLN A 35 6.78 -0.90 -10.75
CA GLN A 35 5.37 -1.19 -10.95
C GLN A 35 4.48 -0.09 -10.36
N GLY A 36 4.79 0.36 -9.14
CA GLY A 36 4.04 1.42 -8.46
C GLY A 36 4.10 2.77 -9.20
N ARG A 37 5.24 3.08 -9.86
CA ARG A 37 5.38 4.27 -10.71
C ARG A 37 4.53 4.18 -11.97
N ARG A 38 4.41 2.99 -12.58
CA ARG A 38 3.58 2.74 -13.76
C ARG A 38 2.10 2.52 -13.45
N CYS A 39 1.72 2.38 -12.18
CA CYS A 39 0.38 2.01 -11.76
C CYS A 39 -0.08 0.69 -12.40
N GLU A 40 0.76 -0.32 -12.33
CA GLU A 40 0.53 -1.62 -12.98
C GLU A 40 0.85 -2.74 -11.98
N ALA A 41 -0.13 -3.57 -11.65
CA ALA A 41 0.03 -4.75 -10.82
C ALA A 41 0.50 -5.95 -11.68
N PRO A 42 1.43 -6.78 -11.20
CA PRO A 42 1.87 -7.96 -11.95
C PRO A 42 0.76 -9.02 -12.05
N PRO A 43 0.84 -10.00 -12.97
CA PRO A 43 -0.21 -11.00 -13.20
C PRO A 43 -0.60 -11.85 -11.97
N ALA A 44 0.35 -12.07 -11.06
CA ALA A 44 0.11 -12.67 -9.74
C ALA A 44 0.47 -11.63 -8.67
N PRO A 45 -0.41 -10.64 -8.42
CA PRO A 45 -0.08 -9.52 -7.55
C PRO A 45 -0.17 -9.92 -6.09
N ASN A 46 0.57 -9.20 -5.26
CA ASN A 46 0.51 -9.38 -3.83
C ASN A 46 -0.69 -8.58 -3.27
N LEU A 47 -1.83 -9.27 -3.11
CA LEU A 47 -3.07 -8.68 -2.61
C LEU A 47 -3.03 -8.49 -1.08
N LEU A 48 -3.23 -7.26 -0.62
CA LEU A 48 -3.23 -6.91 0.80
C LEU A 48 -4.64 -6.85 1.39
N LEU A 49 -5.55 -6.19 0.68
CA LEU A 49 -6.91 -5.93 1.15
C LEU A 49 -7.87 -5.84 -0.04
N THR A 50 -9.03 -6.48 0.09
CA THR A 50 -10.14 -6.38 -0.86
C THR A 50 -11.30 -5.68 -0.16
N CYS A 51 -11.82 -4.62 -0.77
CA CYS A 51 -12.89 -3.79 -0.26
C CYS A 51 -14.15 -4.04 -1.10
N ASP A 52 -14.81 -5.17 -0.85
CA ASP A 52 -15.99 -5.66 -1.59
C ASP A 52 -17.28 -5.65 -0.74
N ARG A 53 -17.17 -5.39 0.56
CA ARG A 53 -18.27 -5.48 1.52
C ARG A 53 -18.62 -4.10 2.10
N PRO A 54 -19.69 -3.44 1.60
CA PRO A 54 -20.07 -2.11 2.08
C PRO A 54 -20.61 -2.08 3.52
N ASP A 55 -21.03 -3.22 4.04
CA ASP A 55 -21.65 -3.34 5.37
C ASP A 55 -20.64 -3.60 6.50
N LEU A 56 -19.38 -3.88 6.17
CA LEU A 56 -18.35 -4.28 7.14
C LEU A 56 -17.13 -3.35 7.10
N ASP A 57 -16.56 -3.09 8.27
CA ASP A 57 -15.26 -2.42 8.38
C ASP A 57 -14.15 -3.44 8.11
N LEU A 58 -13.49 -3.32 6.97
CA LEU A 58 -12.41 -4.20 6.56
C LEU A 58 -11.07 -3.57 6.93
N ARG A 59 -10.16 -4.36 7.49
CA ARG A 59 -8.81 -3.90 7.84
C ARG A 59 -7.75 -4.93 7.52
N PHE A 60 -6.57 -4.43 7.17
CA PHE A 60 -5.36 -5.23 7.07
C PHE A 60 -4.19 -4.52 7.75
N THR A 61 -3.49 -5.22 8.64
CA THR A 61 -2.35 -4.67 9.38
C THR A 61 -1.05 -5.22 8.82
N ILE A 62 -0.24 -4.36 8.23
CA ILE A 62 1.14 -4.66 7.85
C ILE A 62 2.02 -4.45 9.07
N LYS A 63 2.86 -5.43 9.39
CA LYS A 63 3.94 -5.29 10.36
C LYS A 63 5.27 -5.26 9.62
N PHE A 64 6.04 -4.20 9.78
CA PHE A 64 7.36 -4.08 9.16
C PHE A 64 8.38 -4.86 10.00
N GLN A 65 8.53 -6.15 9.71
CA GLN A 65 9.45 -7.07 10.38
C GLN A 65 10.30 -7.80 9.33
N GLU A 66 11.56 -8.10 9.66
CA GLU A 66 12.46 -8.86 8.78
C GLU A 66 12.01 -10.33 8.64
N TYR A 67 11.36 -10.88 9.67
CA TYR A 67 10.82 -12.24 9.67
C TYR A 67 9.32 -12.20 9.89
N SER A 68 8.55 -12.51 8.85
CA SER A 68 7.09 -12.64 8.97
C SER A 68 6.73 -14.13 9.16
N PRO A 69 5.98 -14.50 10.22
CA PRO A 69 5.52 -15.88 10.41
C PRO A 69 4.47 -16.34 9.38
N ASN A 70 3.99 -15.45 8.50
CA ASN A 70 3.22 -15.83 7.32
C ASN A 70 4.14 -16.45 6.26
N LEU A 71 3.77 -17.60 5.68
CA LEU A 71 4.51 -18.27 4.59
C LEU A 71 4.51 -17.46 3.27
N TRP A 72 3.63 -16.47 3.15
CA TRP A 72 3.62 -15.43 2.10
C TRP A 72 4.18 -14.09 2.58
N GLY A 73 4.88 -14.12 3.71
CA GLY A 73 5.36 -12.97 4.46
C GLY A 73 6.15 -12.01 3.59
N HIS A 74 5.70 -10.74 3.59
CA HIS A 74 6.38 -9.69 2.84
C HIS A 74 7.78 -9.47 3.44
N GLU A 75 8.81 -9.89 2.72
CA GLU A 75 10.18 -9.51 3.04
C GLU A 75 10.43 -8.09 2.53
N PHE A 76 10.50 -7.14 3.47
CA PHE A 76 10.90 -5.78 3.17
C PHE A 76 12.40 -5.68 3.21
N ARG A 77 13.04 -5.65 2.03
CA ARG A 77 14.47 -5.39 1.94
C ARG A 77 14.74 -3.92 2.23
N SER A 78 15.70 -3.67 3.10
CA SER A 78 16.24 -2.32 3.29
C SER A 78 16.70 -1.73 1.95
N HIS A 79 16.56 -0.41 1.80
CA HIS A 79 16.92 0.35 0.58
C HIS A 79 16.09 0.02 -0.67
N HIS A 80 14.97 -0.68 -0.55
CA HIS A 80 14.03 -0.89 -1.65
C HIS A 80 12.77 -0.05 -1.45
N ASP A 81 12.29 0.52 -2.55
CA ASP A 81 11.03 1.27 -2.60
C ASP A 81 9.89 0.29 -2.94
N TYR A 82 8.87 0.24 -2.09
CA TYR A 82 7.64 -0.50 -2.34
C TYR A 82 6.46 0.46 -2.46
N TYR A 83 5.42 0.06 -3.18
CA TYR A 83 4.19 0.84 -3.28
C TYR A 83 2.99 0.00 -2.89
N ILE A 84 2.07 0.60 -2.16
CA ILE A 84 0.70 0.13 -2.07
C ILE A 84 -0.09 0.89 -3.13
N ILE A 85 -0.70 0.18 -4.08
CA ILE A 85 -1.48 0.79 -5.16
C ILE A 85 -2.90 0.22 -5.23
N ALA A 86 -3.82 1.02 -5.76
CA ALA A 86 -5.16 0.59 -6.15
C ALA A 86 -5.34 0.81 -7.67
N THR A 87 -5.49 -0.26 -8.42
CA THR A 87 -5.67 -0.23 -9.89
C THR A 87 -7.13 -0.37 -10.32
N SER A 88 -8.04 -0.59 -9.36
CA SER A 88 -9.48 -0.53 -9.56
C SER A 88 -9.92 0.90 -9.88
N ASP A 89 -11.06 1.09 -10.52
CA ASP A 89 -11.63 2.42 -10.81
C ASP A 89 -12.60 2.93 -9.73
N GLY A 90 -12.88 2.11 -8.70
CA GLY A 90 -13.83 2.40 -7.61
C GLY A 90 -15.21 1.77 -7.82
N THR A 91 -15.44 1.11 -8.97
CA THR A 91 -16.65 0.36 -9.27
C THR A 91 -16.49 -1.13 -8.98
N ARG A 92 -17.61 -1.86 -8.87
CA ARG A 92 -17.57 -3.31 -8.63
C ARG A 92 -17.07 -4.05 -9.87
N GLU A 93 -17.40 -3.55 -11.06
CA GLU A 93 -17.05 -4.13 -12.34
C GLU A 93 -15.54 -3.97 -12.63
N GLY A 94 -14.96 -2.83 -12.26
CA GLY A 94 -13.54 -2.54 -12.38
C GLY A 94 -12.66 -3.06 -11.24
N LEU A 95 -13.22 -3.85 -10.31
CA LEU A 95 -12.52 -4.31 -9.10
C LEU A 95 -11.28 -5.18 -9.42
N GLU A 96 -11.37 -6.00 -10.47
CA GLU A 96 -10.31 -6.91 -10.91
C GLU A 96 -9.29 -6.25 -11.86
N SER A 97 -9.39 -4.94 -12.10
CA SER A 97 -8.44 -4.23 -12.94
C SER A 97 -7.04 -4.24 -12.31
N LEU A 98 -6.03 -4.68 -13.09
CA LEU A 98 -4.62 -4.73 -12.69
C LEU A 98 -3.80 -3.55 -13.21
N GLN A 99 -4.39 -2.61 -13.96
CA GLN A 99 -3.65 -1.50 -14.56
C GLN A 99 -4.41 -0.17 -14.49
N GLY A 100 -3.70 0.89 -14.12
CA GLY A 100 -4.22 2.25 -14.09
C GLY A 100 -5.17 2.50 -12.93
N GLY A 101 -6.47 2.65 -13.23
CA GLY A 101 -7.52 2.96 -12.26
C GLY A 101 -7.25 4.19 -11.42
N VAL A 102 -7.64 4.14 -10.14
CA VAL A 102 -7.47 5.25 -9.18
C VAL A 102 -6.03 5.57 -8.85
N CYS A 103 -5.08 4.66 -9.13
CA CYS A 103 -3.66 4.95 -9.02
C CYS A 103 -3.24 6.07 -9.98
N LEU A 104 -3.81 6.13 -11.19
CA LEU A 104 -3.54 7.20 -12.16
C LEU A 104 -4.52 8.37 -12.01
N THR A 105 -5.82 8.10 -11.89
CA THR A 105 -6.84 9.16 -11.93
C THR A 105 -6.88 9.99 -10.65
N ARG A 106 -6.63 9.37 -9.49
CA ARG A 106 -6.67 10.03 -8.17
C ARG A 106 -5.32 10.01 -7.46
N GLY A 107 -4.28 9.42 -8.05
CA GLY A 107 -2.97 9.28 -7.42
C GLY A 107 -2.98 8.38 -6.19
N MET A 108 -3.92 7.43 -6.09
CA MET A 108 -4.07 6.55 -4.93
C MET A 108 -2.97 5.49 -4.88
N LYS A 109 -1.80 5.91 -4.44
CA LYS A 109 -0.61 5.10 -4.21
C LYS A 109 0.20 5.62 -3.04
N VAL A 110 0.77 4.71 -2.25
CA VAL A 110 1.58 5.03 -1.08
C VAL A 110 2.97 4.44 -1.24
N LEU A 111 4.00 5.29 -1.19
CA LEU A 111 5.40 4.87 -1.21
C LEU A 111 5.83 4.45 0.20
N LEU A 112 6.35 3.23 0.32
CA LEU A 112 6.93 2.68 1.54
C LEU A 112 8.45 2.61 1.40
N ARG A 113 9.16 3.36 2.24
CA ARG A 113 10.64 3.33 2.36
C ARG A 113 11.02 2.70 3.68
N VAL A 114 11.16 1.37 3.69
CA VAL A 114 11.42 0.61 4.91
C VAL A 114 12.92 0.62 5.22
N GLY A 115 13.29 0.93 6.47
CA GLY A 115 14.68 0.93 6.93
C GLY A 115 15.53 2.10 6.41
N GLN A 116 14.95 3.04 5.67
CA GLN A 116 15.64 4.24 5.18
C GLN A 116 15.43 5.38 6.18
N SER A 117 16.52 6.02 6.63
CA SER A 117 16.38 7.28 7.37
C SER A 117 15.80 8.36 6.45
N PRO A 118 14.83 9.19 6.90
CA PRO A 118 14.24 10.26 6.08
C PRO A 118 15.27 11.30 5.57
N ARG A 119 16.50 11.27 6.11
CA ARG A 119 17.68 12.02 5.66
C ARG A 119 18.50 11.26 4.61
N GLY A 120 17.86 10.73 3.57
CA GLY A 120 18.57 10.16 2.43
C GLY A 120 19.33 11.24 1.65
N GLY A 121 20.56 11.55 2.04
CA GLY A 121 21.44 12.44 1.27
C GLY A 121 22.69 13.00 1.95
N ALA A 122 22.87 12.88 3.27
CA ALA A 122 24.10 13.34 3.93
C ALA A 122 24.76 12.16 4.65
N ALA A 123 25.80 11.60 4.03
CA ALA A 123 26.81 10.87 4.78
C ALA A 123 27.29 11.76 5.94
N PRO A 124 27.45 11.24 7.17
CA PRO A 124 28.08 12.01 8.23
C PRO A 124 29.48 12.38 7.74
N ARG A 125 29.73 13.68 7.54
CA ARG A 125 31.08 14.19 7.28
C ARG A 125 31.93 13.77 8.48
N LYS A 126 32.85 12.83 8.27
CA LYS A 126 33.89 12.55 9.27
C LYS A 126 34.59 13.88 9.57
N PRO A 127 34.78 14.26 10.85
CA PRO A 127 35.61 15.39 11.18
C PRO A 127 37.01 15.10 10.62
N VAL A 128 37.52 16.00 9.78
CA VAL A 128 38.94 16.02 9.45
C VAL A 128 39.63 16.46 10.72
N SER A 129 40.33 15.54 11.37
CA SER A 129 41.26 15.88 12.46
C SER A 129 42.37 16.75 11.86
N VAL A 130 42.50 17.98 12.36
CA VAL A 130 43.66 18.85 12.18
C VAL A 130 44.61 18.62 13.34
#